data_AF-A0A2T4X699-F1
#
_entry.id   AF-A0A2T4X699-F1
#
_cell.length_a   1.000
_cell.length_b   1.000
_cell.length_c   1.000
_cell.angle_alpha   90.00
_cell.angle_beta   90.00
_cell.angle_gamma   90.00
#
_symmetry.space_group_name_H-M   'P 1'
#
loop_
_entity.id
_entity.type
_entity.pdbx_description
1 polymer ?
#
loop_
_entity_poly.entity_id
_entity_poly.type
_entity_poly.pdbx_seq_one_letter_code
_entity_poly.pdbx_strand_id
1 'polypeptide(L)'
;MASGMYMLSKLGAGFGKGKLAKFSEWRLPVGVIAFFMGWCLVHGLLAVIPLPWSPAALQLASSRGLLIGWSLGAWYWCIKGLARNRHKSDDFYFQLSVFRVIFFGFFAFGSIIAHGQLVGLVAPYLHAGDQPRQYLPLGSELFRFLPINQLSVHIAMVAFGLSAWAAMLGLQTRVAILVFALAGCYLFGIPNFFGKINHNHHLFWLPLLLAFSPLDRYFSVEQFLPARFAGKYWVKQELTSRLTIEVVILALSIIYFFPGFWKMWENGLAWALSDNIRNHLYTKWLTLAGWRPFFPIDAYPFWYQLGGLLVLFFELSFLVFAVHSPATRRLALWGGVLFHFSTLLFLHIFFVGLVLVYTLFIPWQLLWPQGRRVGVEAGWPTPRPYRTVLVFCLVVHAGYFSAGLANHHGWPFSCYPTFQAYLPGYTQQFWK
;
A
#
# COMPACT_ATOMS: atom_id res chain seq x y z
N MET A 1 -58.41 -5.62 18.10
CA MET A 1 -57.52 -6.73 17.71
C MET A 1 -56.80 -6.53 16.36
N ALA A 2 -57.24 -5.65 15.46
CA ALA A 2 -56.57 -5.42 14.16
C ALA A 2 -55.28 -4.55 14.20
N SER A 3 -55.00 -3.82 15.28
CA SER A 3 -53.82 -2.94 15.40
C SER A 3 -52.54 -3.64 15.86
N GLY A 4 -52.63 -4.82 16.49
CA GLY A 4 -51.47 -5.58 16.98
C GLY A 4 -50.74 -6.39 15.89
N MET A 5 -51.46 -6.87 14.88
CA MET A 5 -50.86 -7.67 13.79
C MET A 5 -50.04 -6.84 12.78
N TYR A 6 -50.27 -5.52 12.71
CA TYR A 6 -49.51 -4.64 11.80
C TYR A 6 -48.12 -4.27 12.35
N MET A 7 -47.92 -4.27 13.67
CA MET A 7 -46.59 -4.06 14.27
C MET A 7 -45.69 -5.30 14.16
N LEU A 8 -46.25 -6.50 14.26
CA LEU A 8 -45.48 -7.75 14.20
C LEU A 8 -44.98 -8.08 12.79
N SER A 9 -45.70 -7.67 11.73
CA SER A 9 -45.23 -7.84 10.34
C SER A 9 -44.04 -6.92 10.00
N LYS A 10 -43.96 -5.72 10.59
CA LYS A 10 -42.80 -4.82 10.44
C LYS A 10 -41.57 -5.28 11.24
N LEU A 11 -41.76 -5.98 12.37
CA LEU A 11 -40.65 -6.54 13.14
C LEU A 11 -40.07 -7.81 12.49
N GLY A 12 -40.88 -8.63 11.80
CA GLY A 12 -40.43 -9.81 11.05
C GLY A 12 -39.74 -9.49 9.71
N ALA A 13 -40.17 -8.42 9.01
CA ALA A 13 -39.62 -8.05 7.71
C ALA A 13 -38.24 -7.35 7.78
N GLY A 14 -37.83 -6.84 8.95
CA GLY A 14 -36.55 -6.15 9.14
C GLY A 14 -35.33 -7.06 9.37
N PHE A 15 -35.53 -8.35 9.70
CA PHE A 15 -34.45 -9.23 10.15
C PHE A 15 -33.96 -10.25 9.11
N GLY A 16 -34.69 -10.47 8.00
CA GLY A 16 -34.49 -11.66 7.16
C GLY A 16 -33.36 -11.59 6.12
N LYS A 17 -33.19 -10.49 5.37
CA LYS A 17 -32.27 -10.49 4.20
C LYS A 17 -30.94 -9.79 4.42
N GLY A 18 -30.92 -8.73 5.23
CA GLY A 18 -29.70 -7.94 5.48
C GLY A 18 -28.67 -8.65 6.37
N LYS A 19 -29.11 -9.43 7.36
CA LYS A 19 -28.20 -10.16 8.28
C LYS A 19 -27.54 -11.36 7.61
N LEU A 20 -28.28 -12.11 6.78
CA LEU A 20 -27.73 -13.23 6.00
C LEU A 20 -26.70 -12.75 4.97
N ALA A 21 -26.95 -11.61 4.31
CA ALA A 21 -25.98 -11.01 3.38
C ALA A 21 -24.69 -10.59 4.10
N LYS A 22 -24.79 -9.95 5.28
CA LYS A 22 -23.61 -9.60 6.09
C LYS A 22 -22.82 -10.83 6.55
N PHE A 23 -23.49 -11.92 6.94
CA PHE A 23 -22.80 -13.16 7.32
C PHE A 23 -22.01 -13.76 6.15
N SER A 24 -22.53 -13.65 4.93
CA SER A 24 -21.84 -14.14 3.73
C SER A 24 -20.50 -13.43 3.45
N GLU A 25 -20.35 -12.16 3.83
CA GLU A 25 -19.12 -11.39 3.61
C GLU A 25 -17.98 -11.78 4.56
N TRP A 26 -18.29 -12.39 5.71
CA TRP A 26 -17.31 -12.85 6.70
C TRP A 26 -16.85 -14.29 6.50
N ARG A 27 -17.52 -15.07 5.65
CA ARG A 27 -17.13 -16.46 5.36
C ARG A 27 -15.72 -16.57 4.82
N LEU A 28 -15.32 -15.65 3.94
CA LEU A 28 -13.97 -15.67 3.36
C LEU A 28 -12.90 -15.34 4.41
N PRO A 29 -12.96 -14.23 5.18
CA PRO A 29 -12.02 -13.99 6.27
C PRO A 29 -11.90 -15.15 7.25
N VAL A 30 -13.02 -15.75 7.67
CA VAL A 30 -13.01 -16.90 8.58
C VAL A 30 -12.30 -18.08 7.93
N GLY A 31 -12.55 -18.36 6.65
CA GLY A 31 -11.84 -19.42 5.92
C GLY A 31 -10.35 -19.16 5.76
N VAL A 32 -9.95 -17.92 5.49
CA VAL A 32 -8.54 -17.49 5.40
C VAL A 32 -7.82 -17.67 6.73
N ILE A 33 -8.45 -17.25 7.83
CA ILE A 33 -7.94 -17.42 9.20
C ILE A 33 -7.83 -18.91 9.54
N ALA A 34 -8.88 -19.70 9.31
CA ALA A 34 -8.91 -21.13 9.60
C ALA A 34 -7.83 -21.90 8.80
N PHE A 35 -7.63 -21.56 7.52
CA PHE A 35 -6.56 -22.15 6.72
C PHE A 35 -5.18 -21.82 7.30
N PHE A 36 -4.93 -20.57 7.67
CA PHE A 36 -3.64 -20.16 8.24
C PHE A 36 -3.37 -20.85 9.60
N MET A 37 -4.39 -20.99 10.44
CA MET A 37 -4.30 -21.77 11.69
C MET A 37 -4.00 -23.24 11.40
N GLY A 38 -4.67 -23.84 10.41
CA GLY A 38 -4.40 -25.20 9.96
C GLY A 38 -2.96 -25.37 9.46
N TRP A 39 -2.42 -24.38 8.75
CA TRP A 39 -1.01 -24.36 8.35
C TRP A 39 -0.08 -24.37 9.57
N CYS A 40 -0.32 -23.51 10.56
CA CYS A 40 0.47 -23.49 11.80
C CYS A 40 0.43 -24.84 12.52
N LEU A 41 -0.75 -25.48 12.58
CA LEU A 41 -0.91 -26.81 13.16
C LEU A 41 -0.10 -27.87 12.41
N VAL A 42 -0.19 -27.91 11.07
CA VAL A 42 0.59 -28.85 10.25
C VAL A 42 2.08 -28.69 10.50
N HIS A 43 2.58 -27.45 10.55
CA HIS A 43 3.99 -27.17 10.82
C HIS A 43 4.43 -27.66 12.22
N GLY A 44 3.60 -27.43 13.24
CA GLY A 44 3.84 -27.92 14.59
C GLY A 44 3.84 -29.44 14.69
N LEU A 45 2.91 -30.12 14.00
CA LEU A 45 2.87 -31.58 13.93
C LEU A 45 4.13 -32.15 13.25
N LEU A 46 4.57 -31.55 12.14
CA LEU A 46 5.80 -31.97 11.45
C LEU A 46 7.06 -31.75 12.30
N ALA A 47 7.01 -30.88 13.32
CA ALA A 47 8.12 -30.68 14.24
C ALA A 47 8.32 -31.85 15.22
N VAL A 48 7.25 -32.60 15.52
CA VAL A 48 7.23 -33.63 16.58
C VAL A 48 7.15 -35.06 16.05
N ILE A 49 6.79 -35.26 14.78
CA ILE A 49 6.70 -36.60 14.20
C ILE A 49 8.12 -37.09 13.84
N PRO A 50 8.56 -38.25 14.37
CA PRO A 50 9.84 -38.84 13.99
C PRO A 50 9.74 -39.35 12.54
N LEU A 51 10.37 -38.64 11.62
CA LEU A 51 10.42 -38.99 10.20
C LEU A 51 11.86 -39.26 9.77
N PRO A 52 12.08 -40.09 8.73
CA PRO A 52 13.42 -40.39 8.24
C PRO A 52 14.12 -39.20 7.56
N TRP A 53 13.40 -38.11 7.30
CA TRP A 53 13.89 -36.87 6.71
C TRP A 53 14.15 -35.83 7.80
N SER A 54 15.01 -34.84 7.54
CA SER A 54 15.19 -33.74 8.50
C SER A 54 13.85 -32.99 8.67
N PRO A 55 13.35 -32.81 9.91
CA PRO A 55 12.08 -32.12 10.16
C PRO A 55 12.01 -30.74 9.49
N ALA A 56 13.14 -30.02 9.45
CA ALA A 56 13.26 -28.73 8.81
C ALA A 56 13.00 -28.77 7.29
N ALA A 57 13.54 -29.76 6.57
CA ALA A 57 13.31 -29.88 5.13
C ALA A 57 11.85 -30.15 4.81
N LEU A 58 11.19 -31.02 5.60
CA LEU A 58 9.79 -31.34 5.42
C LEU A 58 8.86 -30.18 5.82
N GLN A 59 9.19 -29.46 6.88
CA GLN A 59 8.49 -28.23 7.28
C GLN A 59 8.59 -27.14 6.21
N LEU A 60 9.74 -26.99 5.57
CA LEU A 60 9.92 -26.04 4.47
C LEU A 60 9.15 -26.49 3.22
N ALA A 61 9.26 -27.76 2.83
CA ALA A 61 8.54 -28.32 1.68
C ALA A 61 7.01 -28.19 1.83
N SER A 62 6.48 -28.55 3.00
CA SER A 62 5.05 -28.38 3.32
C SER A 62 4.64 -26.91 3.30
N SER A 63 5.46 -26.00 3.86
CA SER A 63 5.20 -24.56 3.81
C SER A 63 5.14 -24.05 2.37
N ARG A 64 6.05 -24.48 1.48
CA ARG A 64 6.00 -24.10 0.06
C ARG A 64 4.75 -24.63 -0.64
N GLY A 65 4.38 -25.88 -0.39
CA GLY A 65 3.15 -26.47 -0.96
C GLY A 65 1.89 -25.71 -0.52
N LEU A 66 1.77 -25.43 0.78
CA LEU A 66 0.65 -24.64 1.33
C LEU A 66 0.67 -23.20 0.83
N LEU A 67 1.84 -22.59 0.67
CA LEU A 67 1.99 -21.24 0.10
C LEU A 67 1.50 -21.16 -1.34
N ILE A 68 1.80 -22.15 -2.17
CA ILE A 68 1.30 -22.20 -3.57
C ILE A 68 -0.23 -22.26 -3.55
N GLY A 69 -0.82 -23.17 -2.76
CA GLY A 69 -2.27 -23.27 -2.61
C GLY A 69 -2.90 -21.97 -2.11
N TRP A 70 -2.30 -21.34 -1.10
CA TRP A 70 -2.71 -20.03 -0.59
C TRP A 70 -2.68 -18.96 -1.68
N SER A 71 -1.57 -18.88 -2.42
CA SER A 71 -1.36 -17.88 -3.48
C SER A 71 -2.42 -18.02 -4.56
N LEU A 72 -2.66 -19.24 -5.05
CA LEU A 72 -3.70 -19.52 -6.05
C LEU A 72 -5.10 -19.13 -5.53
N GLY A 73 -5.42 -19.50 -4.29
CA GLY A 73 -6.68 -19.13 -3.65
C GLY A 73 -6.82 -17.61 -3.52
N ALA A 74 -5.79 -16.91 -3.05
CA ALA A 74 -5.78 -15.48 -2.86
C ALA A 74 -6.00 -14.73 -4.18
N TRP A 75 -5.30 -15.15 -5.25
CA TRP A 75 -5.47 -14.59 -6.59
C TRP A 75 -6.85 -14.88 -7.18
N TYR A 76 -7.38 -16.10 -7.03
CA TYR A 76 -8.75 -16.43 -7.43
C TYR A 76 -9.77 -15.50 -6.77
N TRP A 77 -9.68 -15.32 -5.45
CA TRP A 77 -10.60 -14.46 -4.69
C TRP A 77 -10.43 -12.98 -5.00
N CYS A 78 -9.21 -12.54 -5.31
CA CYS A 78 -8.91 -11.21 -5.79
C CYS A 78 -9.63 -10.93 -7.12
N ILE A 79 -9.42 -11.79 -8.13
CA ILE A 79 -10.06 -11.67 -9.46
C ILE A 79 -11.59 -11.69 -9.32
N LYS A 80 -12.12 -12.63 -8.52
CA LYS A 80 -13.55 -12.71 -8.24
C LYS A 80 -14.09 -11.47 -7.51
N GLY A 81 -13.33 -10.90 -6.59
CA GLY A 81 -13.66 -9.65 -5.89
C GLY A 81 -13.76 -8.46 -6.84
N LEU A 82 -12.75 -8.29 -7.70
CA LEU A 82 -12.73 -7.26 -8.74
C LEU A 82 -13.93 -7.41 -9.70
N ALA A 83 -14.27 -8.63 -10.09
CA ALA A 83 -15.43 -8.90 -10.95
C ALA A 83 -16.77 -8.61 -10.25
N ARG A 84 -16.95 -9.10 -9.01
CA ARG A 84 -18.21 -8.95 -8.25
C ARG A 84 -18.51 -7.50 -7.92
N ASN A 85 -17.50 -6.72 -7.59
CA ASN A 85 -17.73 -5.37 -7.13
C ASN A 85 -18.13 -4.42 -8.28
N ARG A 86 -18.07 -4.83 -9.56
CA ARG A 86 -18.21 -3.96 -10.77
C ARG A 86 -19.44 -3.04 -10.80
N HIS A 87 -20.48 -3.35 -10.02
CA HIS A 87 -21.78 -2.66 -10.10
C HIS A 87 -22.20 -1.90 -8.83
N LYS A 88 -21.42 -1.91 -7.74
CA LYS A 88 -21.78 -1.15 -6.52
C LYS A 88 -21.22 0.27 -6.59
N SER A 89 -22.10 1.26 -6.74
CA SER A 89 -21.81 2.68 -6.90
C SER A 89 -21.62 3.38 -5.55
N ASP A 90 -20.38 3.44 -5.06
CA ASP A 90 -19.99 4.43 -4.05
C ASP A 90 -19.48 5.70 -4.76
N ASP A 91 -19.54 6.88 -4.12
CA ASP A 91 -19.05 8.15 -4.70
C ASP A 91 -17.53 8.21 -4.79
N PHE A 92 -16.94 7.45 -5.72
CA PHE A 92 -15.49 7.34 -5.91
C PHE A 92 -14.81 8.68 -6.22
N TYR A 93 -15.52 9.67 -6.76
CA TYR A 93 -14.97 11.01 -6.98
C TYR A 93 -14.71 11.76 -5.70
N PHE A 94 -15.68 11.75 -4.78
CA PHE A 94 -15.52 12.38 -3.49
C PHE A 94 -14.31 11.78 -2.76
N GLN A 95 -14.21 10.45 -2.78
CA GLN A 95 -13.09 9.73 -2.18
C GLN A 95 -11.74 10.08 -2.81
N LEU A 96 -11.64 10.10 -4.15
CA LEU A 96 -10.41 10.51 -4.84
C LEU A 96 -10.04 11.96 -4.57
N SER A 97 -11.02 12.86 -4.43
CA SER A 97 -10.79 14.28 -4.17
C SER A 97 -10.33 14.51 -2.73
N VAL A 98 -10.93 13.84 -1.75
CA VAL A 98 -10.46 13.84 -0.35
C VAL A 98 -9.03 13.27 -0.29
N PHE A 99 -8.79 12.16 -0.98
CA PHE A 99 -7.47 11.56 -1.07
C PHE A 99 -6.44 12.53 -1.65
N ARG A 100 -6.77 13.22 -2.76
CA ARG A 100 -5.92 14.25 -3.36
C ARG A 100 -5.54 15.32 -2.33
N VAL A 101 -6.53 15.89 -1.64
CA VAL A 101 -6.28 16.94 -0.63
C VAL A 101 -5.37 16.43 0.48
N ILE A 102 -5.63 15.25 1.03
CA ILE A 102 -4.82 14.68 2.12
C ILE A 102 -3.40 14.33 1.64
N PHE A 103 -3.29 13.61 0.53
CA PHE A 103 -2.02 13.12 0.00
C PHE A 103 -1.12 14.28 -0.43
N PHE A 104 -1.61 15.17 -1.30
CA PHE A 104 -0.81 16.30 -1.75
C PHE A 104 -0.64 17.36 -0.66
N GLY A 105 -1.60 17.50 0.26
CA GLY A 105 -1.46 18.36 1.42
C GLY A 105 -0.31 17.95 2.32
N PHE A 106 -0.16 16.66 2.62
CA PHE A 106 0.98 16.15 3.37
C PHE A 106 2.32 16.60 2.75
N PHE A 107 2.48 16.47 1.44
CA PHE A 107 3.71 16.89 0.75
C PHE A 107 3.83 18.41 0.60
N ALA A 108 2.73 19.13 0.45
CA ALA A 108 2.71 20.58 0.36
C ALA A 108 3.23 21.20 1.66
N PHE A 109 2.66 20.81 2.81
CA PHE A 109 3.15 21.26 4.11
C PHE A 109 4.52 20.68 4.45
N GLY A 110 4.76 19.41 4.11
CA GLY A 110 6.06 18.76 4.30
C GLY A 110 7.19 19.43 3.54
N SER A 111 6.92 20.02 2.37
CA SER A 111 7.93 20.75 1.59
C SER A 111 8.48 22.00 2.31
N ILE A 112 7.73 22.53 3.27
CA ILE A 112 8.09 23.68 4.10
C ILE A 112 8.67 23.18 5.44
N ILE A 113 7.88 22.39 6.19
CA ILE A 113 8.20 22.00 7.57
C ILE A 113 9.35 21.00 7.62
N ALA A 114 9.40 20.07 6.66
CA ALA A 114 10.40 19.00 6.57
C ALA A 114 11.40 19.25 5.43
N HIS A 115 11.59 20.51 5.02
CA HIS A 115 12.52 20.86 3.93
C HIS A 115 13.93 20.29 4.16
N GLY A 116 14.45 20.39 5.39
CA GLY A 116 15.76 19.85 5.75
C GLY A 116 15.87 18.34 5.57
N GLN A 117 14.79 17.57 5.79
CA GLN A 117 14.80 16.13 5.53
C GLN A 117 14.84 15.81 4.03
N LEU A 118 14.11 16.59 3.22
CA LEU A 118 14.15 16.44 1.76
C LEU A 118 15.52 16.81 1.21
N VAL A 119 16.17 17.85 1.73
CA VAL A 119 17.56 18.21 1.39
C VAL A 119 18.52 17.11 1.83
N GLY A 120 18.41 16.61 3.06
CA GLY A 120 19.25 15.54 3.60
C GLY A 120 19.14 14.22 2.82
N LEU A 121 18.02 13.98 2.13
CA LEU A 121 17.86 12.82 1.25
C LEU A 121 18.83 12.85 0.06
N VAL A 122 19.09 14.02 -0.51
CA VAL A 122 19.83 14.18 -1.78
C VAL A 122 21.20 14.81 -1.62
N ALA A 123 21.43 15.59 -0.55
CA ALA A 123 22.67 16.30 -0.30
C ALA A 123 23.93 15.40 -0.34
N PRO A 124 23.93 14.17 0.21
CA PRO A 124 25.10 13.28 0.13
C PRO A 124 25.51 12.93 -1.31
N TYR A 125 24.58 13.04 -2.27
CA TYR A 125 24.78 12.65 -3.66
C TYR A 125 25.12 13.84 -4.57
N LEU A 126 24.97 15.09 -4.10
CA LEU A 126 25.32 16.29 -4.86
C LEU A 126 26.83 16.38 -5.14
N HIS A 127 27.64 15.87 -4.22
CA HIS A 127 29.10 15.88 -4.29
C HIS A 127 29.68 14.52 -4.69
N ALA A 128 28.83 13.54 -5.03
CA ALA A 128 29.27 12.23 -5.48
C ALA A 128 30.06 12.29 -6.82
N GLY A 129 30.09 13.44 -7.50
CA GLY A 129 30.92 13.67 -8.69
C GLY A 129 30.58 12.71 -9.83
N ASP A 130 31.63 12.19 -10.49
CA ASP A 130 31.56 11.19 -11.55
C ASP A 130 31.48 9.75 -11.03
N GLN A 131 31.18 9.53 -9.74
CA GLN A 131 30.98 8.18 -9.21
C GLN A 131 30.00 7.42 -10.12
N PRO A 132 30.38 6.21 -10.59
CA PRO A 132 29.57 5.50 -11.55
C PRO A 132 28.22 5.20 -10.93
N ARG A 133 27.16 5.77 -11.54
CA ARG A 133 25.79 5.44 -11.18
C ARG A 133 25.62 3.94 -11.34
N GLN A 134 24.99 3.31 -10.35
CA GLN A 134 24.72 1.88 -10.42
C GLN A 134 23.76 1.59 -11.56
N TYR A 135 23.97 0.44 -12.20
CA TYR A 135 23.07 -0.03 -13.23
C TYR A 135 21.71 -0.34 -12.60
N LEU A 136 20.68 0.37 -13.05
CA LEU A 136 19.29 0.06 -12.72
C LEU A 136 18.74 -0.94 -13.75
N PRO A 137 18.13 -2.05 -13.32
CA PRO A 137 17.57 -3.04 -14.25
C PRO A 137 16.51 -2.47 -15.19
N LEU A 138 15.86 -1.37 -14.80
CA LEU A 138 14.96 -0.62 -15.65
C LEU A 138 15.32 0.86 -15.63
N GLY A 139 15.49 1.44 -16.82
CA GLY A 139 15.68 2.88 -17.00
C GLY A 139 17.11 3.41 -16.75
N SER A 140 18.12 2.54 -16.55
CA SER A 140 19.53 2.95 -16.38
C SER A 140 19.95 4.02 -17.39
N GLU A 141 19.61 3.81 -18.66
CA GLU A 141 19.99 4.70 -19.76
C GLU A 141 19.31 6.06 -19.67
N LEU A 142 18.04 6.11 -19.26
CA LEU A 142 17.31 7.36 -19.08
C LEU A 142 17.91 8.18 -17.93
N PHE A 143 18.33 7.49 -16.86
CA PHE A 143 18.84 8.14 -15.67
C PHE A 143 20.30 8.55 -15.78
N ARG A 144 21.11 7.98 -16.69
CA ARG A 144 22.51 8.39 -16.89
C ARG A 144 22.68 9.85 -17.27
N PHE A 145 21.74 10.38 -18.06
CA PHE A 145 21.82 11.75 -18.59
C PHE A 145 21.19 12.81 -17.67
N LEU A 146 20.53 12.40 -16.58
CA LEU A 146 19.93 13.39 -15.69
C LEU A 146 21.04 14.16 -14.94
N PRO A 147 21.04 15.50 -14.96
CA PRO A 147 21.99 16.28 -14.19
C PRO A 147 21.71 16.06 -12.71
N ILE A 148 22.74 15.78 -11.90
CA ILE A 148 22.64 15.70 -10.43
C ILE A 148 23.60 16.75 -9.90
N ASN A 149 23.10 17.97 -9.77
CA ASN A 149 23.84 19.11 -9.24
C ASN A 149 22.89 19.97 -8.38
N GLN A 150 23.47 20.92 -7.64
CA GLN A 150 22.72 21.74 -6.71
C GLN A 150 21.57 22.51 -7.37
N LEU A 151 21.79 23.04 -8.59
CA LEU A 151 20.77 23.80 -9.32
C LEU A 151 19.59 22.90 -9.72
N SER A 152 19.85 21.76 -10.36
CA SER A 152 18.80 20.84 -10.81
C SER A 152 17.97 20.28 -9.64
N VAL A 153 18.64 19.94 -8.53
CA VAL A 153 17.97 19.51 -7.30
C VAL A 153 17.12 20.62 -6.69
N HIS A 154 17.63 21.84 -6.63
CA HIS A 154 16.87 22.97 -6.09
C HIS A 154 15.62 23.26 -6.95
N ILE A 155 15.76 23.29 -8.28
CA ILE A 155 14.63 23.44 -9.21
C ILE A 155 13.60 22.34 -8.97
N ALA A 156 14.03 21.08 -8.86
CA ALA A 156 13.13 19.97 -8.61
C ALA A 156 12.42 20.06 -7.26
N MET A 157 13.10 20.52 -6.19
CA MET A 157 12.47 20.73 -4.88
C MET A 157 11.40 21.82 -4.92
N VAL A 158 11.69 22.96 -5.57
CA VAL A 158 10.73 24.05 -5.74
C VAL A 158 9.54 23.57 -6.57
N ALA A 159 9.80 22.89 -7.70
CA ALA A 159 8.76 22.31 -8.53
C ALA A 159 7.90 21.30 -7.74
N PHE A 160 8.52 20.41 -6.96
CA PHE A 160 7.84 19.44 -6.11
C PHE A 160 6.92 20.11 -5.09
N GLY A 161 7.41 21.12 -4.36
CA GLY A 161 6.63 21.85 -3.36
C GLY A 161 5.46 22.62 -3.98
N LEU A 162 5.73 23.47 -4.98
CA LEU A 162 4.71 24.30 -5.62
C LEU A 162 3.63 23.45 -6.32
N SER A 163 4.04 22.36 -6.98
CA SER A 163 3.09 21.45 -7.61
C SER A 163 2.26 20.65 -6.60
N ALA A 164 2.81 20.31 -5.43
CA ALA A 164 2.02 19.72 -4.34
C ALA A 164 0.95 20.68 -3.83
N TRP A 165 1.28 21.96 -3.62
CA TRP A 165 0.32 23.00 -3.25
C TRP A 165 -0.77 23.17 -4.32
N ALA A 166 -0.38 23.29 -5.59
CA ALA A 166 -1.31 23.41 -6.70
C ALA A 166 -2.24 22.17 -6.81
N ALA A 167 -1.70 20.96 -6.68
CA ALA A 167 -2.48 19.72 -6.71
C ALA A 167 -3.43 19.60 -5.51
N MET A 168 -3.01 19.99 -4.30
CA MET A 168 -3.86 20.03 -3.12
C MET A 168 -5.06 20.95 -3.33
N LEU A 169 -4.81 22.19 -3.77
CA LEU A 169 -5.83 23.20 -4.00
C LEU A 169 -6.69 22.93 -5.25
N GLY A 170 -6.21 22.06 -6.15
CA GLY A 170 -6.88 21.79 -7.41
C GLY A 170 -6.71 22.95 -8.40
N LEU A 171 -5.47 23.40 -8.61
CA LEU A 171 -5.05 24.39 -9.61
C LEU A 171 -4.27 23.67 -10.71
N GLN A 172 -4.71 23.76 -11.96
CA GLN A 172 -4.12 23.01 -13.08
C GLN A 172 -3.90 21.54 -12.70
N THR A 173 -4.90 20.91 -12.09
CA THR A 173 -4.69 19.77 -11.17
C THR A 173 -3.85 18.66 -11.81
N ARG A 174 -4.11 18.33 -13.08
CA ARG A 174 -3.39 17.28 -13.81
C ARG A 174 -1.93 17.65 -14.07
N VAL A 175 -1.69 18.87 -14.54
CA VAL A 175 -0.33 19.39 -14.82
C VAL A 175 0.46 19.46 -13.51
N ALA A 176 -0.14 19.98 -12.45
CA ALA A 176 0.46 20.01 -11.12
C ALA A 176 0.85 18.59 -10.67
N ILE A 177 -0.05 17.61 -10.78
CA ILE A 177 0.27 16.23 -10.39
C ILE A 177 1.36 15.61 -11.27
N LEU A 178 1.40 15.89 -12.58
CA LEU A 178 2.48 15.43 -13.45
C LEU A 178 3.83 16.03 -13.06
N VAL A 179 3.89 17.34 -12.82
CA VAL A 179 5.10 18.04 -12.36
C VAL A 179 5.55 17.47 -11.00
N PHE A 180 4.61 17.26 -10.07
CA PHE A 180 4.88 16.62 -8.78
C PHE A 180 5.50 15.23 -8.96
N ALA A 181 4.89 14.40 -9.82
CA ALA A 181 5.33 13.03 -10.04
C ALA A 181 6.73 12.98 -10.66
N LEU A 182 7.01 13.84 -11.65
CA LEU A 182 8.32 13.90 -12.33
C LEU A 182 9.40 14.45 -11.39
N ALA A 183 9.12 15.52 -10.67
CA ALA A 183 10.04 16.09 -9.68
C ALA A 183 10.31 15.10 -8.54
N GLY A 184 9.27 14.42 -8.04
CA GLY A 184 9.39 13.38 -7.03
C GLY A 184 10.19 12.17 -7.53
N CYS A 185 9.91 11.68 -8.75
CA CYS A 185 10.68 10.62 -9.39
C CYS A 185 12.18 10.95 -9.44
N TYR A 186 12.52 12.18 -9.81
CA TYR A 186 13.90 12.66 -9.80
C TYR A 186 14.49 12.71 -8.39
N LEU A 187 13.86 13.42 -7.45
CA LEU A 187 14.38 13.61 -6.08
C LEU A 187 14.53 12.30 -5.30
N PHE A 188 13.48 11.45 -5.30
CA PHE A 188 13.50 10.17 -4.61
C PHE A 188 14.29 9.10 -5.37
N GLY A 189 14.51 9.29 -6.67
CA GLY A 189 15.33 8.42 -7.51
C GLY A 189 16.84 8.57 -7.27
N ILE A 190 17.32 9.80 -7.01
CA ILE A 190 18.76 10.11 -6.83
C ILE A 190 19.49 9.09 -5.93
N PRO A 191 19.04 8.80 -4.69
CA PRO A 191 19.77 7.84 -3.86
C PRO A 191 19.83 6.43 -4.45
N ASN A 192 18.79 6.00 -5.17
CA ASN A 192 18.74 4.68 -5.81
C ASN A 192 19.75 4.57 -6.96
N PHE A 193 20.08 5.67 -7.64
CA PHE A 193 21.11 5.68 -8.68
C PHE A 193 22.51 5.45 -8.12
N PHE A 194 22.70 5.60 -6.82
CA PHE A 194 23.95 5.35 -6.11
C PHE A 194 23.85 4.13 -5.17
N GLY A 195 22.90 3.22 -5.43
CA GLY A 195 22.78 1.94 -4.73
C GLY A 195 22.02 1.96 -3.41
N LYS A 196 21.47 3.10 -2.99
CA LYS A 196 20.58 3.13 -1.83
C LYS A 196 19.19 2.66 -2.23
N ILE A 197 18.81 1.47 -1.79
CA ILE A 197 17.48 0.90 -2.06
C ILE A 197 16.43 1.59 -1.18
N ASN A 198 15.67 2.52 -1.76
CA ASN A 198 14.53 3.16 -1.11
C ASN A 198 13.23 2.62 -1.68
N HIS A 199 12.21 2.48 -0.83
CA HIS A 199 10.94 1.85 -1.22
C HIS A 199 9.82 2.90 -1.41
N ASN A 200 10.23 4.08 -1.92
CA ASN A 200 9.37 5.25 -2.11
C ASN A 200 8.80 5.33 -3.53
N HIS A 201 8.82 4.21 -4.28
CA HIS A 201 8.39 4.20 -5.68
C HIS A 201 6.92 4.60 -5.84
N HIS A 202 6.09 4.24 -4.86
CA HIS A 202 4.70 4.65 -4.77
C HIS A 202 4.49 6.15 -4.68
N LEU A 203 5.52 6.95 -4.39
CA LEU A 203 5.40 8.40 -4.39
C LEU A 203 5.41 9.03 -5.78
N PHE A 204 5.75 8.31 -6.86
CA PHE A 204 5.68 8.85 -8.22
C PHE A 204 4.64 8.15 -9.10
N TRP A 205 4.54 6.82 -9.11
CA TRP A 205 3.56 6.16 -10.02
C TRP A 205 2.12 6.37 -9.57
N LEU A 206 1.86 6.53 -8.27
CA LEU A 206 0.52 6.82 -7.78
C LEU A 206 0.10 8.22 -8.26
N PRO A 207 0.87 9.30 -8.05
CA PRO A 207 0.62 10.57 -8.70
C PRO A 207 0.46 10.48 -10.22
N LEU A 208 1.30 9.72 -10.94
CA LEU A 208 1.11 9.54 -12.38
C LEU A 208 -0.26 8.95 -12.72
N LEU A 209 -0.70 7.91 -12.01
CA LEU A 209 -2.05 7.35 -12.18
C LEU A 209 -3.13 8.41 -11.86
N LEU A 210 -2.93 9.16 -10.78
CA LEU A 210 -3.84 10.21 -10.32
C LEU A 210 -3.95 11.36 -11.35
N ALA A 211 -2.87 11.72 -12.05
CA ALA A 211 -2.89 12.77 -13.07
C ALA A 211 -3.91 12.51 -14.19
N PHE A 212 -4.19 11.24 -14.48
CA PHE A 212 -5.18 10.82 -15.47
C PHE A 212 -6.54 10.47 -14.86
N SER A 213 -6.69 10.67 -13.55
CA SER A 213 -7.89 10.31 -12.78
C SER A 213 -8.80 11.51 -12.51
N PRO A 214 -10.09 11.28 -12.26
CA PRO A 214 -11.10 12.30 -11.93
C PRO A 214 -11.13 12.72 -10.47
N LEU A 215 -10.00 13.22 -10.00
CA LEU A 215 -9.78 13.68 -8.62
C LEU A 215 -9.99 15.19 -8.42
N ASP A 216 -10.25 15.91 -9.50
CA ASP A 216 -10.49 17.36 -9.50
C ASP A 216 -11.96 17.70 -9.19
N ARG A 217 -12.83 16.68 -9.08
CA ARG A 217 -14.31 16.78 -8.99
C ARG A 217 -14.85 17.41 -7.71
N TYR A 218 -14.09 17.41 -6.63
CA TYR A 218 -14.43 18.09 -5.38
C TYR A 218 -13.21 18.83 -4.83
N PHE A 219 -13.48 19.83 -3.98
CA PHE A 219 -12.47 20.62 -3.27
C PHE A 219 -11.42 21.26 -4.19
N SER A 220 -11.75 21.54 -5.44
CA SER A 220 -10.81 22.06 -6.46
C SER A 220 -11.15 23.50 -6.81
N VAL A 221 -10.15 24.39 -6.83
CA VAL A 221 -10.33 25.79 -7.26
C VAL A 221 -10.76 25.87 -8.73
N GLU A 222 -10.23 24.99 -9.59
CA GLU A 222 -10.62 24.89 -11.01
C GLU A 222 -12.10 24.63 -11.21
N GLN A 223 -12.75 23.97 -10.25
CA GLN A 223 -14.17 23.70 -10.30
C GLN A 223 -14.99 24.70 -9.49
N PHE A 224 -14.44 25.20 -8.39
CA PHE A 224 -15.11 26.19 -7.56
C PHE A 224 -15.34 27.52 -8.29
N LEU A 225 -14.35 28.01 -9.04
CA LEU A 225 -14.45 29.30 -9.73
C LEU A 225 -15.55 29.30 -10.80
N PRO A 226 -15.56 28.39 -11.80
CA PRO A 226 -16.67 28.28 -12.74
C PRO A 226 -17.99 28.00 -12.03
N ALA A 227 -17.96 27.20 -10.95
CA ALA A 227 -19.18 26.85 -10.24
C ALA A 227 -19.88 28.05 -9.61
N ARG A 228 -19.09 28.90 -8.95
CA ARG A 228 -19.60 30.12 -8.31
C ARG A 228 -20.28 31.07 -9.30
N PHE A 229 -19.87 31.09 -10.56
CA PHE A 229 -20.38 32.02 -11.57
C PHE A 229 -21.47 31.44 -12.46
N ALA A 230 -21.60 30.12 -12.58
CA ALA A 230 -22.50 29.51 -13.56
C ALA A 230 -23.55 28.51 -12.99
N GLY A 231 -23.58 28.22 -11.68
CA GLY A 231 -24.64 27.40 -11.03
C GLY A 231 -24.13 26.30 -10.08
N LYS A 232 -24.93 25.27 -9.73
CA LYS A 232 -24.45 24.07 -8.97
C LYS A 232 -23.70 23.08 -9.94
N TYR A 233 -22.84 22.05 -9.61
CA TYR A 233 -22.17 21.09 -10.62
C TYR A 233 -22.14 19.47 -10.51
N TRP A 234 -22.86 18.62 -11.31
CA TRP A 234 -23.21 17.18 -11.15
C TRP A 234 -22.22 16.39 -11.97
N VAL A 235 -21.59 15.41 -11.35
CA VAL A 235 -20.57 14.61 -11.99
C VAL A 235 -21.13 13.22 -12.25
N LYS A 236 -21.39 12.89 -13.52
CA LYS A 236 -21.71 11.52 -13.92
C LYS A 236 -20.51 10.62 -13.61
N GLN A 237 -20.72 9.57 -12.84
CA GLN A 237 -19.66 8.60 -12.52
C GLN A 237 -19.08 7.94 -13.77
N GLU A 238 -17.78 8.11 -13.92
CA GLU A 238 -16.96 7.47 -14.93
C GLU A 238 -16.27 6.25 -14.30
N LEU A 239 -16.23 5.16 -15.07
CA LEU A 239 -15.51 3.92 -14.76
C LEU A 239 -14.06 4.16 -14.35
N THR A 240 -13.44 5.22 -14.88
CA THR A 240 -12.07 5.66 -14.62
C THR A 240 -11.81 5.90 -13.12
N SER A 241 -12.74 6.54 -12.40
CA SER A 241 -12.55 6.87 -10.96
C SER A 241 -12.37 5.63 -10.10
N ARG A 242 -13.22 4.64 -10.34
CA ARG A 242 -13.19 3.35 -9.67
C ARG A 242 -11.95 2.56 -10.06
N LEU A 243 -11.67 2.47 -11.36
CA LEU A 243 -10.50 1.76 -11.87
C LEU A 243 -9.23 2.25 -11.17
N THR A 244 -9.07 3.57 -11.02
CA THR A 244 -7.97 4.17 -10.26
C THR A 244 -7.88 3.62 -8.85
N ILE A 245 -8.96 3.65 -8.07
CA ILE A 245 -8.94 3.16 -6.68
C ILE A 245 -8.61 1.67 -6.63
N GLU A 246 -9.23 0.85 -7.48
CA GLU A 246 -9.00 -0.59 -7.49
C GLU A 246 -7.56 -0.94 -7.87
N VAL A 247 -6.98 -0.20 -8.80
CA VAL A 247 -5.57 -0.32 -9.22
C VAL A 247 -4.63 0.09 -8.11
N VAL A 248 -4.89 1.18 -7.40
CA VAL A 248 -4.05 1.57 -6.26
C VAL A 248 -4.11 0.51 -5.15
N ILE A 249 -5.31 0.02 -4.84
CA ILE A 249 -5.50 -1.04 -3.84
C ILE A 249 -4.80 -2.33 -4.25
N LEU A 250 -4.89 -2.72 -5.53
CA LEU A 250 -4.22 -3.92 -6.04
C LEU A 250 -2.70 -3.77 -6.04
N ALA A 251 -2.16 -2.62 -6.44
CA ALA A 251 -0.73 -2.33 -6.36
C ALA A 251 -0.24 -2.42 -4.91
N LEU A 252 -0.94 -1.78 -3.97
CA LEU A 252 -0.65 -1.88 -2.54
C LEU A 252 -0.68 -3.34 -2.06
N SER A 253 -1.61 -4.12 -2.57
CA SER A 253 -1.74 -5.53 -2.21
C SER A 253 -0.59 -6.39 -2.70
N ILE A 254 -0.13 -6.18 -3.93
CA ILE A 254 1.03 -6.86 -4.49
C ILE A 254 2.29 -6.54 -3.66
N ILE A 255 2.44 -5.27 -3.30
CA ILE A 255 3.57 -4.75 -2.55
C ILE A 255 3.71 -5.39 -1.14
N TYR A 256 2.60 -5.74 -0.49
CA TYR A 256 2.62 -6.50 0.79
C TYR A 256 2.69 -8.01 0.60
N PHE A 257 2.07 -8.54 -0.45
CA PHE A 257 1.98 -9.98 -0.67
C PHE A 257 3.36 -10.63 -0.88
N PHE A 258 4.20 -10.04 -1.74
CA PHE A 258 5.50 -10.65 -2.08
C PHE A 258 6.50 -10.69 -0.92
N PRO A 259 6.62 -9.67 -0.04
CA PRO A 259 7.37 -9.79 1.19
C PRO A 259 6.98 -11.02 2.03
N GLY A 260 5.68 -11.26 2.23
CA GLY A 260 5.19 -12.42 2.97
C GLY A 260 5.46 -13.73 2.23
N PHE A 261 5.27 -13.72 0.90
CA PHE A 261 5.56 -14.86 0.03
C PHE A 261 7.01 -15.31 0.18
N TRP A 262 7.99 -14.40 0.07
CA TRP A 262 9.40 -14.75 0.11
C TRP A 262 9.90 -15.16 1.49
N LYS A 263 9.40 -14.54 2.58
CA LYS A 263 9.66 -15.02 3.95
C LYS A 263 9.28 -16.49 4.10
N MET A 264 8.09 -16.86 3.61
CA MET A 264 7.57 -18.22 3.65
C MET A 264 8.27 -19.16 2.66
N TRP A 265 8.62 -18.67 1.48
CA TRP A 265 9.27 -19.49 0.45
C TRP A 265 10.67 -19.92 0.88
N GLU A 266 11.42 -19.03 1.53
CA GLU A 266 12.80 -19.32 1.94
C GLU A 266 12.87 -20.10 3.25
N ASN A 267 11.99 -19.81 4.23
CA ASN A 267 12.14 -20.34 5.59
C ASN A 267 10.89 -21.02 6.15
N GLY A 268 9.76 -20.97 5.45
CA GLY A 268 8.48 -21.39 6.00
C GLY A 268 8.13 -20.64 7.30
N LEU A 269 7.41 -21.32 8.20
CA LEU A 269 7.04 -20.73 9.49
C LEU A 269 8.21 -20.57 10.47
N ALA A 270 9.38 -21.18 10.20
CA ALA A 270 10.58 -20.93 10.99
C ALA A 270 11.01 -19.45 10.92
N TRP A 271 10.61 -18.70 9.88
CA TRP A 271 10.83 -17.25 9.83
C TRP A 271 10.24 -16.53 11.05
N ALA A 272 9.04 -16.92 11.48
CA ALA A 272 8.32 -16.30 12.59
C ALA A 272 8.46 -17.04 13.92
N LEU A 273 8.51 -18.38 13.89
CA LEU A 273 8.48 -19.23 15.09
C LEU A 273 9.86 -19.51 15.70
N SER A 274 10.93 -18.98 15.12
CA SER A 274 12.30 -19.08 15.64
C SER A 274 12.78 -17.74 16.20
N ASP A 275 14.05 -17.69 16.62
CA ASP A 275 14.73 -16.46 17.03
C ASP A 275 15.02 -15.49 15.88
N ASN A 276 14.66 -15.84 14.66
CA ASN A 276 14.91 -15.02 13.48
C ASN A 276 14.34 -13.60 13.61
N ILE A 277 13.11 -13.44 14.12
CA ILE A 277 12.51 -12.10 14.34
C ILE A 277 13.35 -11.28 15.31
N ARG A 278 13.80 -11.88 16.41
CA ARG A 278 14.68 -11.23 17.39
C ARG A 278 16.00 -10.80 16.74
N ASN A 279 16.58 -11.64 15.90
CA ASN A 279 17.83 -11.32 15.21
C ASN A 279 17.64 -10.16 14.21
N HIS A 280 16.49 -10.08 13.51
CA HIS A 280 16.13 -8.93 12.67
C HIS A 280 15.99 -7.63 13.47
N LEU A 281 15.38 -7.69 14.66
CA LEU A 281 15.31 -6.54 15.58
C LEU A 281 16.73 -6.05 15.93
N TYR A 282 17.62 -6.95 16.34
CA TYR A 282 19.00 -6.59 16.72
C TYR A 282 19.78 -6.00 15.56
N THR A 283 19.72 -6.60 14.37
CA THR A 283 20.35 -6.03 13.17
C THR A 283 19.85 -4.61 12.93
N LYS A 284 18.53 -4.37 13.06
CA LYS A 284 17.98 -3.04 12.85
C LYS A 284 18.44 -2.05 13.92
N TRP A 285 18.39 -2.43 15.19
CA TRP A 285 18.78 -1.58 16.32
C TRP A 285 20.25 -1.19 16.27
N LEU A 286 21.13 -2.10 15.85
CA LEU A 286 22.54 -1.81 15.57
C LEU A 286 22.70 -0.73 14.49
N THR A 287 21.91 -0.78 13.40
CA THR A 287 21.96 0.27 12.35
C THR A 287 21.48 1.65 12.81
N LEU A 288 20.82 1.73 13.97
CA LEU A 288 20.28 2.95 14.56
C LEU A 288 21.12 3.41 15.76
N ALA A 289 22.43 3.19 15.71
CA ALA A 289 23.37 3.53 16.79
C ALA A 289 22.96 2.95 18.16
N GLY A 290 22.40 1.72 18.15
CA GLY A 290 21.99 1.03 19.37
C GLY A 290 20.64 1.47 19.94
N TRP A 291 19.84 2.25 19.20
CA TRP A 291 18.47 2.60 19.60
C TRP A 291 17.66 1.35 19.98
N ARG A 292 16.83 1.47 21.04
CA ARG A 292 15.95 0.39 21.51
C ARG A 292 14.52 0.90 21.64
N PRO A 293 13.51 0.03 21.40
CA PRO A 293 12.13 0.38 21.70
C PRO A 293 11.94 0.55 23.21
N PHE A 294 10.94 1.34 23.59
CA PHE A 294 10.54 1.48 24.99
C PHE A 294 10.14 0.13 25.61
N PHE A 295 9.48 -0.73 24.83
CA PHE A 295 9.15 -2.10 25.23
C PHE A 295 10.10 -3.10 24.54
N PRO A 296 11.02 -3.75 25.28
CA PRO A 296 11.97 -4.71 24.73
C PRO A 296 11.29 -6.05 24.42
N ILE A 297 10.60 -6.12 23.28
CA ILE A 297 9.85 -7.30 22.84
C ILE A 297 10.75 -8.53 22.62
N ASP A 298 12.05 -8.32 22.38
CA ASP A 298 13.09 -9.34 22.20
C ASP A 298 13.27 -10.25 23.43
N ALA A 299 12.95 -9.75 24.63
CA ALA A 299 13.02 -10.52 25.87
C ALA A 299 11.87 -11.54 26.02
N TYR A 300 10.86 -11.50 25.13
CA TYR A 300 9.65 -12.30 25.24
C TYR A 300 9.38 -13.12 23.97
N PRO A 301 9.91 -14.37 23.89
CA PRO A 301 9.75 -15.27 22.73
C PRO A 301 8.35 -15.35 22.16
N PHE A 302 7.37 -15.58 23.03
CA PHE A 302 5.98 -15.66 22.62
C PHE A 302 5.50 -14.41 21.87
N TRP A 303 5.85 -13.21 22.35
CA TRP A 303 5.34 -11.96 21.77
C TRP A 303 5.98 -11.62 20.43
N TYR A 304 7.31 -11.77 20.28
CA TYR A 304 7.93 -11.52 18.97
C TYR A 304 7.57 -12.59 17.94
N GLN A 305 7.39 -13.86 18.36
CA GLN A 305 6.97 -14.93 17.45
C GLN A 305 5.53 -14.73 16.99
N LEU A 306 4.62 -14.39 17.92
CA LEU A 306 3.25 -14.01 17.56
C LEU A 306 3.23 -12.80 16.63
N GLY A 307 4.06 -11.79 16.91
CA GLY A 307 4.25 -10.64 16.01
C GLY A 307 4.69 -11.06 14.60
N GLY A 308 5.66 -11.97 14.50
CA GLY A 308 6.11 -12.55 13.23
C GLY A 308 4.99 -13.28 12.49
N LEU A 309 4.18 -14.09 13.19
CA LEU A 309 3.01 -14.77 12.59
C LEU A 309 1.97 -13.78 12.09
N LEU A 310 1.70 -12.72 12.85
CA LEU A 310 0.75 -11.67 12.47
C LEU A 310 1.25 -10.89 11.25
N VAL A 311 2.56 -10.64 11.13
CA VAL A 311 3.18 -10.05 9.93
C VAL A 311 2.97 -10.95 8.72
N LEU A 312 3.29 -12.24 8.82
CA LEU A 312 3.10 -13.21 7.73
C LEU A 312 1.63 -13.29 7.31
N PHE A 313 0.73 -13.42 8.29
CA PHE A 313 -0.71 -13.48 8.03
C PHE A 313 -1.21 -12.20 7.35
N PHE A 314 -0.80 -11.03 7.84
CA PHE A 314 -1.16 -9.75 7.27
C PHE A 314 -0.68 -9.64 5.82
N GLU A 315 0.61 -9.83 5.57
CA GLU A 315 1.22 -9.68 4.24
C GLU A 315 0.57 -10.63 3.22
N LEU A 316 0.40 -11.91 3.56
CA LEU A 316 -0.19 -12.92 2.68
C LEU A 316 -1.70 -12.76 2.48
N SER A 317 -2.42 -12.25 3.48
CA SER A 317 -3.88 -12.07 3.42
C SER A 317 -4.30 -10.71 2.88
N PHE A 318 -3.40 -9.72 2.84
CA PHE A 318 -3.75 -8.34 2.51
C PHE A 318 -4.48 -8.25 1.16
N LEU A 319 -3.97 -8.95 0.14
CA LEU A 319 -4.57 -9.01 -1.19
C LEU A 319 -6.05 -9.45 -1.15
N VAL A 320 -6.34 -10.48 -0.35
CA VAL A 320 -7.71 -10.98 -0.21
C VAL A 320 -8.58 -9.95 0.52
N PHE A 321 -8.11 -9.42 1.63
CA PHE A 321 -8.89 -8.50 2.44
C PHE A 321 -9.15 -7.17 1.74
N ALA A 322 -8.16 -6.64 1.03
CA ALA A 322 -8.25 -5.35 0.36
C ALA A 322 -9.19 -5.37 -0.86
N VAL A 323 -9.23 -6.49 -1.59
CA VAL A 323 -9.93 -6.56 -2.88
C VAL A 323 -11.30 -7.23 -2.79
N HIS A 324 -11.51 -8.17 -1.86
CA HIS A 324 -12.70 -9.02 -1.87
C HIS A 324 -14.02 -8.27 -1.63
N SER A 325 -14.16 -7.57 -0.50
CA SER A 325 -15.41 -6.85 -0.17
C SER A 325 -15.15 -5.58 0.65
N PRO A 326 -16.12 -4.63 0.69
CA PRO A 326 -16.02 -3.46 1.55
C PRO A 326 -15.89 -3.81 3.04
N ALA A 327 -16.47 -4.92 3.49
CA ALA A 327 -16.34 -5.35 4.87
C ALA A 327 -14.90 -5.78 5.20
N THR A 328 -14.27 -6.57 4.31
CA THR A 328 -12.89 -7.05 4.50
C THR A 328 -11.86 -5.94 4.32
N ARG A 329 -12.17 -4.90 3.52
CA ARG A 329 -11.31 -3.70 3.39
C ARG A 329 -11.01 -3.03 4.72
N ARG A 330 -11.93 -3.12 5.70
CA ARG A 330 -11.68 -2.60 7.05
C ARG A 330 -10.57 -3.38 7.77
N LEU A 331 -10.45 -4.69 7.53
CA LEU A 331 -9.34 -5.49 8.06
C LEU A 331 -8.02 -5.07 7.40
N ALA A 332 -8.00 -4.83 6.09
CA ALA A 332 -6.82 -4.33 5.39
C ALA A 332 -6.40 -2.93 5.88
N LEU A 333 -7.36 -2.02 6.10
CA LEU A 333 -7.13 -0.69 6.66
C LEU A 333 -6.50 -0.78 8.05
N TRP A 334 -7.16 -1.44 9.00
CA TRP A 334 -6.68 -1.50 10.38
C TRP A 334 -5.41 -2.32 10.52
N GLY A 335 -5.32 -3.46 9.82
CA GLY A 335 -4.10 -4.27 9.78
C GLY A 335 -2.91 -3.49 9.23
N GLY A 336 -3.14 -2.70 8.18
CA GLY A 336 -2.10 -1.88 7.56
C GLY A 336 -1.62 -0.75 8.46
N VAL A 337 -2.54 -0.02 9.07
CA VAL A 337 -2.20 1.02 10.07
C VAL A 337 -1.44 0.39 11.22
N LEU A 338 -1.97 -0.68 11.82
CA LEU A 338 -1.31 -1.37 12.94
C LEU A 338 0.08 -1.88 12.57
N PHE A 339 0.26 -2.40 11.36
CA PHE A 339 1.55 -2.84 10.84
C PHE A 339 2.57 -1.69 10.83
N HIS A 340 2.24 -0.54 10.24
CA HIS A 340 3.15 0.63 10.20
C HIS A 340 3.47 1.19 11.58
N PHE A 341 2.49 1.25 12.48
CA PHE A 341 2.73 1.69 13.85
C PHE A 341 3.60 0.69 14.61
N SER A 342 3.42 -0.60 14.39
CA SER A 342 4.27 -1.64 15.00
C SER A 342 5.71 -1.58 14.47
N THR A 343 5.92 -1.37 13.17
CA THR A 343 7.26 -1.19 12.61
C THR A 343 7.91 0.11 13.08
N LEU A 344 7.13 1.17 13.30
CA LEU A 344 7.67 2.40 13.90
C LEU A 344 8.10 2.13 15.35
N LEU A 345 7.24 1.48 16.14
CA LEU A 345 7.48 1.23 17.55
C LEU A 345 8.68 0.30 17.80
N PHE A 346 8.86 -0.73 16.98
CA PHE A 346 9.87 -1.78 17.22
C PHE A 346 11.09 -1.72 16.29
N LEU A 347 10.97 -1.13 15.09
CA LEU A 347 12.06 -1.04 14.10
C LEU A 347 12.47 0.39 13.76
N HIS A 348 11.75 1.39 14.28
CA HIS A 348 11.89 2.80 13.91
C HIS A 348 11.74 3.02 12.39
N ILE A 349 10.81 2.28 11.76
CA ILE A 349 10.49 2.36 10.33
C ILE A 349 9.03 2.78 10.18
N PHE A 350 8.80 3.90 9.49
CA PHE A 350 7.45 4.41 9.22
C PHE A 350 7.30 4.87 7.77
N PHE A 351 6.46 4.16 7.00
CA PHE A 351 6.18 4.50 5.61
C PHE A 351 4.95 5.40 5.50
N VAL A 352 5.11 6.67 5.91
CA VAL A 352 4.01 7.65 5.93
C VAL A 352 3.28 7.76 4.59
N GLY A 353 3.99 7.66 3.46
CA GLY A 353 3.40 7.68 2.12
C GLY A 353 2.33 6.62 1.92
N LEU A 354 2.54 5.40 2.42
CA LEU A 354 1.53 4.33 2.39
C LEU A 354 0.39 4.57 3.36
N VAL A 355 0.70 5.12 4.54
CA VAL A 355 -0.33 5.44 5.54
C VAL A 355 -1.36 6.40 4.94
N LEU A 356 -0.91 7.36 4.13
CA LEU A 356 -1.81 8.25 3.38
C LEU A 356 -2.67 7.48 2.37
N VAL A 357 -2.15 6.45 1.69
CA VAL A 357 -2.92 5.63 0.73
C VAL A 357 -4.09 4.90 1.41
N TYR A 358 -3.98 4.54 2.69
CA TYR A 358 -5.08 3.91 3.42
C TYR A 358 -6.34 4.77 3.53
N THR A 359 -6.25 6.08 3.30
CA THR A 359 -7.43 6.94 3.21
C THR A 359 -8.38 6.56 2.06
N LEU A 360 -7.90 5.83 1.04
CA LEU A 360 -8.73 5.22 -0.01
C LEU A 360 -9.56 4.02 0.47
N PHE A 361 -9.35 3.54 1.68
CA PHE A 361 -10.19 2.51 2.31
C PHE A 361 -11.30 3.12 3.17
N ILE A 362 -11.21 4.41 3.47
CA ILE A 362 -12.17 5.12 4.31
C ILE A 362 -13.38 5.53 3.45
N PRO A 363 -14.61 5.13 3.82
CA PRO A 363 -15.82 5.52 3.12
C PRO A 363 -16.20 6.96 3.52
N TRP A 364 -15.45 7.95 3.04
CA TRP A 364 -15.61 9.36 3.40
C TRP A 364 -17.04 9.88 3.23
N GLN A 365 -17.81 9.31 2.32
CA GLN A 365 -19.21 9.67 2.09
C GLN A 365 -20.14 9.32 3.26
N LEU A 366 -19.74 8.39 4.13
CA LEU A 366 -20.47 8.04 5.34
C LEU A 366 -20.15 9.02 6.48
N LEU A 367 -18.91 9.52 6.52
CA LEU A 367 -18.46 10.51 7.49
C LEU A 367 -18.92 11.93 7.14
N TRP A 368 -19.08 12.20 5.83
CA TRP A 368 -19.49 13.49 5.32
C TRP A 368 -20.64 13.36 4.29
N PRO A 369 -21.88 13.03 4.74
CA PRO A 369 -23.02 12.80 3.84
C PRO A 369 -23.39 14.03 3.01
N GLN A 370 -23.13 15.22 3.54
CA GLN A 370 -23.42 16.51 2.90
C GLN A 370 -22.53 16.75 1.66
N GLY A 371 -21.37 16.09 1.57
CA GLY A 371 -20.47 16.18 0.42
C GLY A 371 -21.01 15.53 -0.85
N ARG A 372 -22.05 14.68 -0.73
CA ARG A 372 -22.75 14.10 -1.88
C ARG A 372 -23.57 15.13 -2.68
N ARG A 373 -23.85 16.32 -2.13
CA ARG A 373 -24.92 17.21 -2.61
C ARG A 373 -24.48 18.34 -3.54
N VAL A 374 -23.24 18.37 -4.00
CA VAL A 374 -22.79 19.49 -4.84
C VAL A 374 -22.91 19.05 -6.31
N GLY A 375 -24.04 19.38 -7.01
CA GLY A 375 -24.08 19.33 -8.50
C GLY A 375 -25.18 19.91 -9.51
N VAL A 376 -24.82 20.34 -10.78
CA VAL A 376 -25.32 20.74 -12.19
C VAL A 376 -24.22 20.67 -13.37
N GLU A 377 -24.51 20.86 -14.65
CA GLU A 377 -23.57 20.59 -15.77
C GLU A 377 -22.77 21.79 -16.29
N ALA A 378 -21.48 21.59 -16.60
CA ALA A 378 -20.76 22.35 -17.63
C ALA A 378 -20.10 21.39 -18.61
N GLY A 379 -20.42 21.54 -19.89
CA GLY A 379 -19.84 20.79 -20.99
C GLY A 379 -18.36 21.05 -21.12
N TRP A 380 -17.54 20.15 -20.59
CA TRP A 380 -16.15 19.98 -21.00
C TRP A 380 -15.89 18.51 -21.32
N PRO A 381 -16.09 18.10 -22.58
CA PRO A 381 -15.77 16.76 -23.02
C PRO A 381 -14.29 16.76 -23.43
N THR A 382 -13.39 16.53 -22.49
CA THR A 382 -12.27 15.67 -22.85
C THR A 382 -12.62 14.29 -22.32
N PRO A 383 -13.01 13.34 -23.20
CA PRO A 383 -13.11 11.95 -22.79
C PRO A 383 -11.82 11.59 -22.08
N ARG A 384 -11.91 11.27 -20.79
CA ARG A 384 -10.72 10.85 -20.06
C ARG A 384 -10.27 9.54 -20.71
N PRO A 385 -8.99 9.43 -21.09
CA PRO A 385 -8.56 8.26 -21.83
C PRO A 385 -8.48 7.08 -20.87
N TYR A 386 -9.63 6.42 -20.67
CA TYR A 386 -9.75 5.17 -19.93
C TYR A 386 -8.70 4.16 -20.40
N ARG A 387 -8.39 4.16 -21.70
CA ARG A 387 -7.31 3.36 -22.30
C ARG A 387 -5.94 3.73 -21.75
N THR A 388 -5.59 5.02 -21.65
CA THR A 388 -4.31 5.46 -21.08
C THR A 388 -4.20 5.09 -19.61
N VAL A 389 -5.27 5.30 -18.82
CA VAL A 389 -5.31 4.86 -17.43
C VAL A 389 -5.09 3.36 -17.36
N LEU A 390 -5.85 2.58 -18.12
CA LEU A 390 -5.73 1.12 -18.15
C LEU A 390 -4.33 0.64 -18.54
N VAL A 391 -3.73 1.20 -19.59
CA VAL A 391 -2.36 0.85 -20.01
C VAL A 391 -1.37 1.18 -18.90
N PHE A 392 -1.46 2.36 -18.29
CA PHE A 392 -0.60 2.74 -17.18
C PHE A 392 -0.78 1.78 -15.99
N CYS A 393 -2.01 1.43 -15.65
CA CYS A 393 -2.32 0.44 -14.62
C CYS A 393 -1.65 -0.89 -14.91
N LEU A 394 -1.78 -1.40 -16.14
CA LEU A 394 -1.17 -2.67 -16.57
C LEU A 394 0.36 -2.62 -16.45
N VAL A 395 0.99 -1.54 -16.88
CA VAL A 395 2.45 -1.36 -16.77
C VAL A 395 2.91 -1.35 -15.32
N VAL A 396 2.25 -0.56 -14.45
CA VAL A 396 2.60 -0.49 -13.03
C VAL A 396 2.43 -1.84 -12.34
N HIS A 397 1.33 -2.55 -12.62
CA HIS A 397 1.06 -3.85 -12.02
C HIS A 397 2.01 -4.91 -12.54
N ALA A 398 2.30 -4.93 -13.84
CA ALA A 398 3.28 -5.83 -14.42
C ALA A 398 4.66 -5.59 -13.80
N GLY A 399 5.07 -4.33 -13.62
CA GLY A 399 6.33 -3.96 -12.97
C GLY A 399 6.41 -4.42 -11.51
N TYR A 400 5.36 -4.19 -10.72
CA TYR A 400 5.31 -4.66 -9.34
C TYR A 400 5.28 -6.17 -9.22
N PHE A 401 4.46 -6.81 -10.05
CA PHE A 401 4.30 -8.26 -10.02
C PHE A 401 5.58 -8.95 -10.47
N SER A 402 6.22 -8.48 -11.55
CA SER A 402 7.49 -9.03 -12.02
C SER A 402 8.61 -8.80 -11.00
N ALA A 403 8.72 -7.58 -10.44
CA ALA A 403 9.71 -7.30 -9.41
C ALA A 403 9.48 -8.14 -8.16
N GLY A 404 8.22 -8.29 -7.72
CA GLY A 404 7.87 -9.16 -6.60
C GLY A 404 8.18 -10.62 -6.87
N LEU A 405 7.79 -11.15 -8.04
CA LEU A 405 8.04 -12.53 -8.44
C LEU A 405 9.53 -12.84 -8.62
N ALA A 406 10.33 -11.86 -9.05
CA ALA A 406 11.77 -12.01 -9.19
C ALA A 406 12.54 -11.71 -7.90
N ASN A 407 11.84 -11.35 -6.81
CA ASN A 407 12.43 -10.82 -5.58
C ASN A 407 13.41 -9.66 -5.83
N HIS A 408 13.05 -8.78 -6.75
CA HIS A 408 13.91 -7.74 -7.24
C HIS A 408 13.78 -6.45 -6.40
N HIS A 409 14.93 -5.96 -5.96
CA HIS A 409 15.07 -4.72 -5.21
C HIS A 409 15.75 -3.64 -6.06
N GLY A 410 14.93 -2.82 -6.74
CA GLY A 410 15.44 -1.76 -7.61
C GLY A 410 14.42 -0.69 -7.92
N TRP A 411 14.89 0.35 -8.60
CA TRP A 411 14.07 1.45 -9.11
C TRP A 411 13.72 1.20 -10.59
N PRO A 412 12.51 1.51 -11.08
CA PRO A 412 11.39 2.17 -10.40
C PRO A 412 10.37 1.20 -9.79
N PHE A 413 10.59 -0.11 -9.84
CA PHE A 413 9.67 -1.13 -9.34
C PHE A 413 10.37 -2.08 -8.38
N SER A 414 9.81 -2.20 -7.17
CA SER A 414 10.20 -3.17 -6.17
C SER A 414 9.11 -3.32 -5.12
N CYS A 415 8.92 -4.53 -4.60
CA CYS A 415 8.08 -4.74 -3.42
C CYS A 415 8.83 -4.35 -2.14
N TYR A 416 8.17 -4.30 -0.98
CA TYR A 416 8.83 -3.94 0.29
C TYR A 416 10.03 -4.84 0.60
N PRO A 417 10.98 -4.39 1.46
CA PRO A 417 12.05 -5.24 1.91
C PRO A 417 11.43 -6.50 2.48
N THR A 418 11.85 -7.64 1.98
CA THR A 418 11.21 -8.90 2.35
C THR A 418 11.57 -9.29 3.77
N PHE A 419 12.70 -8.81 4.32
CA PHE A 419 13.29 -9.30 5.57
C PHE A 419 13.35 -10.84 5.61
N GLN A 420 13.47 -11.46 4.44
CA GLN A 420 13.33 -12.90 4.28
C GLN A 420 14.51 -13.69 4.84
N ALA A 421 15.68 -13.07 5.02
CA ALA A 421 16.87 -13.80 5.44
C ALA A 421 16.64 -14.53 6.78
N TYR A 422 17.18 -15.75 6.87
CA TYR A 422 17.36 -16.43 8.14
C TYR A 422 18.63 -15.91 8.81
N LEU A 423 18.46 -15.04 9.81
CA LEU A 423 19.58 -14.43 10.50
C LEU A 423 20.09 -15.34 11.62
N PRO A 424 21.40 -15.64 11.64
CA PRO A 424 22.01 -16.48 12.67
C PRO A 424 22.15 -15.76 14.02
N GLY A 425 22.24 -16.55 15.09
CA GLY A 425 22.31 -16.06 16.46
C GLY A 425 23.60 -15.31 16.84
N TYR A 426 24.64 -15.28 16.01
CA TYR A 426 25.84 -14.47 16.32
C TYR A 426 25.55 -12.96 16.27
N THR A 427 24.46 -12.53 15.64
CA THR A 427 23.97 -11.14 15.73
C THR A 427 23.76 -10.71 17.18
N GLN A 428 23.50 -11.66 18.08
CA GLN A 428 23.38 -11.42 19.52
C GLN A 428 24.72 -11.13 20.19
N GLN A 429 25.84 -11.62 19.66
CA GLN A 429 27.18 -11.42 20.24
C GLN A 429 27.70 -10.00 20.01
N PHE A 430 27.31 -9.35 18.91
CA PHE A 430 27.59 -7.94 18.66
C PHE A 430 26.66 -7.00 19.42
N TRP A 431 25.56 -7.53 19.96
CA TRP A 431 24.54 -6.76 20.65
C TRP A 431 24.70 -6.74 22.17
N LYS A 432 25.17 -7.86 22.73
CA LYS A 432 25.63 -7.93 24.12
C LYS A 432 26.95 -7.19 24.25
#